data_AF-A0A9X5C3U2-F1
#
_entry.id   AF-A0A9X5C3U2-F1
#
_cell.length_a   1.000
_cell.length_b   1.000
_cell.length_c   1.000
_cell.angle_alpha   90.00
_cell.angle_beta   90.00
_cell.angle_gamma   90.00
#
_symmetry.space_group_name_H-M   'P 1'
#
loop_
_entity.id
_entity.type
_entity.pdbx_description
1 polymer ?
#
loop_
_entity_poly.entity_id
_entity_poly.type
_entity_poly.pdbx_seq_one_letter_code
_entity_poly.pdbx_strand_id
1 'polypeptide(L)'
;MENKEKIVLKDCTQIEIENGAIENRIQTVIQNFSELEELYEKFTEENLENYIIQNASGLTCATIENKRLDDIRVKKVDTFYLVTFNLVDVDMLEKRVAMLEESQKELKESQDIQDGAIDDLGIMVSDLASVNDVDGGEN
;
A
#
# COMPACT_ATOMS: atom_id res chain seq x y z
N MET A 1 -16.82 -22.98 25.35
CA MET A 1 -16.47 -22.18 24.16
C MET A 1 -15.03 -21.78 24.34
N GLU A 2 -14.14 -22.27 23.47
CA GLU A 2 -12.77 -21.79 23.48
C GLU A 2 -12.79 -20.32 23.08
N ASN A 3 -12.31 -19.49 24.00
CA ASN A 3 -12.20 -18.06 23.83
C ASN A 3 -10.98 -17.81 22.95
N LYS A 4 -11.21 -17.40 21.69
CA LYS A 4 -10.16 -17.17 20.69
C LYS A 4 -9.68 -15.72 20.67
N GLU A 5 -8.42 -15.56 20.28
CA GLU A 5 -7.80 -14.29 19.94
C GLU A 5 -8.40 -13.70 18.66
N LYS A 6 -8.14 -12.41 18.43
CA LYS A 6 -8.56 -11.70 17.22
C LYS A 6 -7.41 -10.88 16.67
N ILE A 7 -7.31 -10.85 15.35
CA ILE A 7 -6.57 -9.78 14.67
C ILE A 7 -7.56 -8.68 14.30
N VAL A 8 -7.20 -7.44 14.56
CA VAL A 8 -7.93 -6.26 14.09
C VAL A 8 -7.01 -5.51 13.13
N LEU A 9 -7.40 -5.52 11.86
CA LEU A 9 -6.65 -4.88 10.77
C LEU A 9 -6.85 -3.37 10.79
N LYS A 10 -6.05 -2.65 9.99
CA LYS A 10 -6.11 -1.17 9.89
C LYS A 10 -7.49 -0.64 9.54
N ASP A 11 -8.23 -1.33 8.66
CA ASP A 11 -9.60 -0.99 8.28
C ASP A 11 -10.66 -1.33 9.35
N CYS A 12 -10.23 -1.68 10.57
CA CYS A 12 -11.04 -2.13 11.69
C CYS A 12 -11.73 -3.50 11.48
N THR A 13 -11.43 -4.22 10.40
CA THR A 13 -11.91 -5.60 10.20
C THR A 13 -11.36 -6.48 11.32
N GLN A 14 -12.25 -7.24 11.96
CA GLN A 14 -11.89 -8.18 13.02
C GLN A 14 -11.99 -9.61 12.48
N ILE A 15 -10.91 -10.37 12.63
CA ILE A 15 -10.85 -11.78 12.22
C ILE A 15 -10.50 -12.61 13.44
N GLU A 16 -11.27 -13.66 13.70
CA GLU A 16 -10.98 -14.61 14.77
C GLU A 16 -9.78 -15.48 14.38
N ILE A 17 -8.82 -15.64 15.30
CA ILE A 17 -7.58 -16.36 15.06
C ILE A 17 -7.33 -17.40 16.16
N GLU A 18 -6.53 -18.42 15.84
CA GLU A 18 -6.09 -19.39 16.83
C GLU A 18 -5.21 -18.70 17.89
N ASN A 19 -5.36 -19.14 19.14
CA ASN A 19 -4.62 -18.59 20.27
C ASN A 19 -3.11 -18.84 20.14
N GLY A 20 -2.31 -17.89 20.61
CA GLY A 20 -0.85 -17.99 20.53
C GLY A 20 -0.31 -17.59 19.16
N ALA A 21 -1.00 -16.65 18.50
CA ALA A 21 -0.50 -16.03 17.30
C ALA A 21 0.89 -15.43 17.56
N ILE A 22 1.82 -15.67 16.64
CA ILE A 22 3.15 -15.08 16.67
C ILE A 22 3.21 -13.97 15.62
N GLU A 23 4.08 -12.99 15.83
CA GLU A 23 4.17 -11.78 15.00
C GLU A 23 4.11 -12.05 13.48
N ASN A 24 4.83 -13.07 13.01
CA ASN A 24 4.96 -13.41 11.60
C ASN A 24 4.06 -14.57 11.14
N ARG A 25 3.14 -15.05 11.99
CA ARG A 25 2.27 -16.18 11.65
C ARG A 25 0.91 -16.07 12.33
N ILE A 26 -0.11 -15.82 11.52
CA ILE A 26 -1.51 -15.78 11.93
C ILE A 26 -2.20 -17.05 11.43
N GLN A 27 -3.04 -17.66 12.28
CA GLN A 27 -3.78 -18.86 11.92
C GLN A 27 -5.26 -18.67 12.19
N THR A 28 -6.11 -19.13 11.28
CA THR A 28 -7.57 -19.08 11.43
C THR A 28 -8.21 -20.33 10.84
N VAL A 29 -9.46 -20.58 11.19
CA VAL A 29 -10.24 -21.74 10.75
C VAL A 29 -11.31 -21.29 9.79
N ILE A 30 -11.38 -21.95 8.63
CA ILE A 30 -12.43 -21.74 7.63
C ILE A 30 -13.18 -23.05 7.38
N GLN A 31 -14.41 -22.95 6.91
CA GLN A 31 -15.22 -24.12 6.51
C GLN A 31 -15.09 -24.45 5.01
N ASN A 32 -14.82 -23.43 4.18
CA ASN A 32 -14.78 -23.57 2.73
C ASN A 32 -13.84 -22.52 2.10
N PHE A 33 -13.50 -22.70 0.82
CA PHE A 33 -12.55 -21.84 0.13
C PHE A 33 -13.10 -20.44 -0.23
N SER A 34 -14.42 -20.21 -0.17
CA SER A 34 -14.97 -18.86 -0.36
C SER A 34 -14.55 -17.94 0.80
N GLU A 35 -14.57 -18.48 2.03
CA GLU A 35 -14.08 -17.75 3.21
C GLU A 35 -12.57 -17.44 3.11
N LEU A 36 -11.80 -18.31 2.45
CA LEU A 36 -10.38 -18.04 2.21
C LEU A 36 -10.17 -16.84 1.30
N GLU A 37 -10.97 -16.73 0.23
CA GLU A 37 -10.90 -15.62 -0.72
C GLU A 37 -11.24 -14.30 -0.01
N GLU A 38 -12.33 -14.27 0.75
CA GLU A 38 -12.72 -13.10 1.55
C GLU A 38 -11.63 -12.69 2.56
N LEU A 39 -11.00 -13.66 3.23
CA LEU A 39 -9.89 -13.39 4.16
C LEU A 39 -8.65 -12.88 3.41
N TYR A 40 -8.31 -13.49 2.28
CA TYR A 40 -7.15 -13.11 1.48
C TYR A 40 -7.25 -11.65 1.02
N GLU A 41 -8.43 -11.21 0.58
CA GLU A 41 -8.69 -9.82 0.19
C GLU A 41 -8.49 -8.82 1.33
N LYS A 42 -8.51 -9.27 2.58
CA LYS A 42 -8.27 -8.41 3.76
C LYS A 42 -6.80 -8.33 4.17
N PHE A 43 -5.99 -9.32 3.86
CA PHE A 43 -4.56 -9.35 4.19
C PHE A 43 -3.70 -8.58 3.16
N THR A 44 -4.11 -7.36 2.84
CA THR A 44 -3.35 -6.43 1.99
C THR A 44 -2.22 -5.77 2.77
N GLU A 45 -1.20 -5.27 2.06
CA GLU A 45 -0.12 -4.50 2.69
C GLU A 45 -0.65 -3.25 3.41
N GLU A 46 -1.69 -2.60 2.90
CA GLU A 46 -2.33 -1.46 3.56
C GLU A 46 -2.96 -1.85 4.90
N ASN A 47 -3.69 -2.97 4.94
CA ASN A 47 -4.32 -3.45 6.16
C ASN A 47 -3.32 -4.02 7.18
N LEU A 48 -2.16 -4.46 6.70
CA LEU A 48 -1.04 -4.99 7.50
C LEU A 48 0.02 -3.93 7.85
N GLU A 49 -0.12 -2.70 7.36
CA GLU A 49 0.73 -1.57 7.73
C GLU A 49 0.64 -1.27 9.23
N ASN A 50 -0.54 -1.47 9.83
CA ASN A 50 -0.77 -1.44 11.27
C ASN A 50 -1.95 -2.35 11.63
N TYR A 51 -1.72 -3.30 12.53
CA TYR A 51 -2.79 -4.15 13.07
C TYR A 51 -2.52 -4.49 14.53
N ILE A 52 -3.58 -4.90 15.22
CA ILE A 52 -3.49 -5.32 16.63
C ILE A 52 -3.93 -6.77 16.80
N ILE A 53 -3.34 -7.44 17.78
CA ILE A 53 -3.81 -8.73 18.28
C ILE A 53 -4.49 -8.48 19.62
N GLN A 54 -5.73 -8.94 19.75
CA GLN A 54 -6.51 -8.88 20.97
C GLN A 54 -6.75 -10.29 21.52
N ASN A 55 -6.73 -10.43 22.84
CA ASN A 55 -7.22 -11.64 23.47
C ASN A 55 -8.76 -11.72 23.39
N ALA A 56 -9.32 -12.85 23.83
CA ALA A 56 -10.76 -13.07 23.80
C ALA A 56 -11.58 -12.08 24.65
N SER A 57 -10.96 -11.36 25.59
CA SER A 57 -11.62 -10.29 26.36
C SER A 57 -11.55 -8.92 25.65
N GLY A 58 -10.97 -8.86 24.45
CA GLY A 58 -10.81 -7.62 23.68
C GLY A 58 -9.64 -6.75 24.14
N LEU A 59 -8.77 -7.26 25.03
CA LEU A 59 -7.58 -6.53 25.45
C LEU A 59 -6.49 -6.65 24.38
N THR A 60 -5.91 -5.52 23.98
CA THR A 60 -4.76 -5.48 23.08
C THR A 60 -3.55 -6.16 23.72
N CYS A 61 -3.08 -7.23 23.09
CA CYS A 61 -1.89 -7.98 23.46
C CYS A 61 -0.65 -7.53 22.70
N ALA A 62 -0.82 -7.12 21.43
CA ALA A 62 0.25 -6.62 20.59
C ALA A 62 -0.26 -5.61 19.56
N THR A 63 0.60 -4.67 19.18
CA THR A 63 0.45 -3.81 18.01
C THR A 63 1.63 -4.08 17.10
N ILE A 64 1.36 -4.40 15.84
CA ILE A 64 2.35 -4.81 14.86
C ILE A 64 2.19 -3.92 13.63
N GLU A 65 3.31 -3.57 13.01
CA GLU A 65 3.38 -2.59 11.93
C GLU A 65 4.23 -3.10 10.77
N ASN A 66 4.02 -2.50 9.61
CA ASN A 66 4.84 -2.65 8.40
C ASN A 66 5.03 -4.12 7.99
N LYS A 67 3.95 -4.91 8.04
CA LYS A 67 3.96 -6.29 7.52
C LYS A 67 3.33 -6.35 6.15
N ARG A 68 3.68 -7.41 5.42
CA ARG A 68 2.98 -7.85 4.22
C ARG A 68 2.79 -9.35 4.24
N LEU A 69 1.77 -9.83 3.53
CA LEU A 69 1.55 -11.25 3.33
C LEU A 69 2.64 -11.81 2.39
N ASP A 70 3.27 -12.92 2.80
CA ASP A 70 4.29 -13.62 2.02
C ASP A 70 3.74 -14.91 1.41
N ASP A 71 3.18 -15.78 2.25
CA ASP A 71 2.70 -17.11 1.86
C ASP A 71 1.44 -17.50 2.64
N ILE A 72 0.57 -18.29 2.00
CA ILE A 72 -0.61 -18.88 2.63
C ILE A 72 -0.53 -20.39 2.56
N ARG A 73 -0.70 -21.04 3.71
CA ARG A 73 -0.79 -22.49 3.79
C ARG A 73 -2.13 -22.92 4.31
N VAL A 74 -2.77 -23.83 3.58
CA VAL A 74 -4.06 -24.41 3.96
C VAL A 74 -3.84 -25.88 4.32
N LYS A 75 -4.26 -26.26 5.53
CA LYS A 75 -4.25 -27.66 5.99
C LYS A 75 -5.67 -28.10 6.26
N LYS A 76 -6.14 -29.13 5.56
CA LYS A 76 -7.41 -29.78 5.91
C LYS A 76 -7.27 -30.53 7.23
N VAL A 77 -8.20 -30.29 8.15
CA VAL A 77 -8.29 -30.96 9.45
C VAL A 77 -9.72 -31.45 9.62
N ASP A 78 -9.91 -32.76 9.48
CA ASP A 78 -11.21 -33.43 9.55
C ASP A 78 -12.27 -32.75 8.67
N THR A 79 -13.12 -31.93 9.27
CA THR A 79 -14.25 -31.24 8.64
C THR A 79 -13.99 -29.77 8.30
N PHE A 80 -12.86 -29.19 8.72
CA PHE A 80 -12.52 -27.79 8.48
C PHE A 80 -11.13 -27.62 7.84
N TYR A 81 -10.75 -26.39 7.53
CA TYR A 81 -9.41 -26.05 7.07
C TYR A 81 -8.75 -25.06 8.02
N LEU A 82 -7.52 -25.38 8.43
CA LEU A 82 -6.65 -24.46 9.14
C LEU A 82 -5.84 -23.68 8.11
N VAL A 83 -6.05 -22.37 8.07
CA VAL A 83 -5.31 -21.44 7.21
C VAL A 83 -4.21 -20.80 8.03
N THR A 84 -3.02 -20.72 7.46
CA THR A 84 -1.86 -20.06 8.04
C THR A 84 -1.38 -18.98 7.09
N PHE A 85 -1.45 -17.73 7.54
CA PHE A 85 -0.90 -16.56 6.86
C PHE A 85 0.50 -16.31 7.42
N ASN A 86 1.52 -16.43 6.58
CA ASN A 86 2.90 -16.07 6.93
C ASN A 86 3.14 -14.62 6.52
N LEU A 87 3.60 -13.82 7.48
CA LEU A 87 3.83 -12.40 7.31
C LEU A 87 5.33 -12.11 7.37
N VAL A 88 5.77 -11.14 6.57
CA VAL A 88 7.15 -10.66 6.55
C VAL A 88 7.17 -9.15 6.69
N ASP A 89 8.29 -8.63 7.18
CA ASP A 89 8.51 -7.19 7.26
C ASP A 89 8.59 -6.56 5.86
N VAL A 90 8.01 -5.37 5.74
CA VAL A 90 8.21 -4.47 4.62
C VAL A 90 9.46 -3.65 4.91
N ASP A 91 10.41 -3.64 3.97
CA ASP A 91 11.52 -2.71 4.03
C ASP A 91 11.01 -1.30 3.73
N MET A 92 10.74 -0.55 4.80
CA MET A 92 10.21 0.80 4.71
C MET A 92 11.19 1.79 4.09
N LEU A 93 12.50 1.50 4.10
CA LEU A 93 13.47 2.32 3.39
C LEU A 93 13.36 2.09 1.88
N GLU A 94 13.35 0.83 1.46
CA GLU A 94 13.18 0.46 0.05
C GLU A 94 11.86 1.00 -0.51
N LYS A 95 10.75 0.83 0.22
CA LYS A 95 9.43 1.37 -0.15
C LYS A 95 9.46 2.89 -0.33
N ARG A 96 10.09 3.62 0.60
CA ARG A 96 10.21 5.08 0.50
C ARG A 96 11.08 5.53 -0.67
N VAL A 97 12.16 4.81 -0.96
CA VAL A 97 13.01 5.10 -2.12
C VAL A 97 12.21 4.92 -3.41
N ALA A 98 11.49 3.82 -3.58
CA ALA A 98 10.65 3.58 -4.75
C ALA A 98 9.61 4.69 -4.97
N MET A 99 8.90 5.10 -3.90
CA MET A 99 7.93 6.21 -3.98
C MET A 99 8.58 7.55 -4.39
N LEU A 100 9.80 7.83 -3.89
CA LEU A 100 10.52 9.05 -4.25
C LEU A 100 10.99 9.03 -5.70
N GLU A 101 11.44 7.88 -6.20
CA GLU A 101 11.87 7.73 -7.60
C GLU A 101 10.69 7.91 -8.56
N GLU A 102 9.52 7.35 -8.24
CA GLU A 102 8.30 7.54 -9.04
C GLU A 102 7.86 9.01 -9.05
N SER A 103 7.81 9.65 -7.87
CA SER A 103 7.48 11.08 -7.77
C SER A 103 8.47 11.97 -8.54
N GLN A 104 9.77 11.67 -8.49
CA GLN A 104 10.78 12.40 -9.27
C GLN A 104 10.58 12.23 -10.78
N LYS A 105 10.19 11.04 -11.22
CA LYS A 105 9.91 10.77 -12.63
C LYS A 105 8.71 11.60 -13.13
N GLU A 106 7.60 11.59 -12.40
CA GLU A 106 6.41 12.39 -12.75
C GLU A 106 6.71 13.90 -12.79
N LEU A 107 7.50 14.38 -11.83
CA LEU A 107 7.94 15.77 -11.80
C LEU A 107 8.81 16.11 -13.01
N LYS A 108 9.72 15.21 -13.40
CA LYS A 108 10.58 15.42 -14.55
C LYS A 108 9.80 15.47 -15.86
N GLU A 109 8.85 14.55 -16.05
CA GLU A 109 7.97 14.54 -17.23
C GLU A 109 7.13 15.83 -17.31
N SER A 110 6.62 16.30 -16.18
CA SER A 110 5.87 17.56 -16.10
C SER A 110 6.74 18.79 -16.43
N GLN A 111 7.99 18.80 -15.96
CA GLN A 111 8.95 19.86 -16.26
C GLN A 111 9.32 19.88 -17.74
N ASP A 112 9.55 18.72 -18.36
CA ASP A 112 9.92 18.65 -19.79
C ASP A 112 8.81 19.22 -20.68
N ILE A 113 7.53 19.01 -20.32
CA ILE A 113 6.38 19.64 -21.00
C ILE A 113 6.39 21.16 -20.81
N GLN A 114 6.66 21.63 -19.60
CA GLN A 114 6.74 23.07 -19.30
C GLN A 114 7.90 23.74 -20.02
N ASP A 115 9.07 23.10 -20.06
CA ASP A 115 10.25 23.60 -20.74
C ASP A 115 9.99 23.79 -22.24
N GLY A 116 9.30 22.83 -22.88
CA GLY A 116 8.87 22.98 -24.28
C GLY A 116 7.92 24.16 -24.49
N ALA A 117 6.91 24.32 -23.63
CA ALA A 117 5.98 25.45 -23.72
C ALA A 117 6.68 26.81 -23.45
N ILE A 118 7.67 26.85 -22.57
CA ILE A 118 8.48 28.04 -22.29
C ILE A 118 9.34 28.39 -23.50
N ASP A 119 9.95 27.40 -24.16
CA ASP A 119 10.73 27.61 -25.39
C ASP A 119 9.85 28.21 -26.50
N ASP A 120 8.66 27.65 -26.72
CA ASP A 120 7.67 28.17 -27.68
C ASP A 120 7.28 29.64 -27.37
N LEU A 121 7.05 29.96 -26.09
CA LEU A 121 6.77 31.34 -25.68
C LEU A 121 7.96 32.28 -25.90
N GLY A 122 9.18 31.81 -25.65
CA GLY A 122 10.42 32.54 -25.93
C GLY A 122 10.55 32.91 -27.41
N ILE A 123 10.22 31.97 -28.30
CA ILE A 123 10.16 32.19 -29.75
C ILE A 123 9.09 33.24 -30.08
N MET A 124 7.86 33.08 -29.59
CA MET A 124 6.76 34.01 -29.85
C MET A 124 7.07 35.45 -29.40
N VAL A 125 7.68 35.62 -28.23
CA VAL A 125 8.07 36.94 -27.71
C VAL A 125 9.17 37.55 -28.57
N SER A 126 10.14 36.75 -29.03
CA SER A 126 11.22 37.21 -29.91
C SER A 126 10.68 37.67 -31.27
N ASP A 127 9.75 36.89 -31.85
CA ASP A 127 9.07 37.25 -33.09
C ASP A 127 8.31 38.57 -32.93
N LEU A 128 7.54 38.74 -31.86
CA LEU A 128 6.82 39.99 -31.58
C LEU A 128 7.76 41.19 -31.42
N ALA A 129 8.88 41.02 -30.73
CA ALA A 129 9.89 42.07 -30.58
C ALA A 129 10.46 42.49 -31.95
N SER A 130 10.74 41.52 -32.83
CA SER A 130 11.24 41.81 -34.18
C SER A 130 10.24 42.57 -35.05
N VAL A 131 8.93 42.39 -34.84
CA VAL A 131 7.87 43.12 -35.56
C VAL A 131 7.75 44.57 -35.08
N ASN A 132 8.06 44.87 -33.82
CA ASN A 132 7.99 46.24 -33.31
C ASN A 132 9.22 47.09 -33.68
N ASP A 133 10.36 46.47 -33.98
CA ASP A 133 11.57 47.19 -34.42
C ASP A 133 11.48 47.70 -35.88
N VAL A 134 10.56 47.19 -36.70
CA VAL A 134 10.37 47.65 -38.11
C VAL A 134 9.41 48.84 -38.27
N ASP A 135 8.67 49.26 -37.24
CA ASP A 135 7.71 50.39 -37.32
C ASP A 135 8.28 51.72 -36.77
N GLY A 136 9.56 51.75 -36.36
CA GLY A 136 10.24 52.92 -35.81
C GLY A 136 11.11 53.71 -36.80
N GLY A 137 11.17 53.31 -38.06
CA GLY A 137 12.00 53.93 -39.10
C GLY A 137 11.21 54.34 -40.34
N GLU A 138 11.24 55.65 -40.63
CA GLU A 138 10.80 56.31 -41.87
C GLU A 138 9.28 56.61 -42.02
N ASN A 139 8.83 57.77 -41.52
CA ASN A 139 8.72 59.02 -42.31
C ASN A 139 8.28 60.21 -41.44
#